data_AF-A0A6A6CCS3-F1
#
_entry.id   AF-A0A6A6CCS3-F1
#
_cell.length_a   1.000
_cell.length_b   1.000
_cell.length_c   1.000
_cell.angle_alpha   90.00
_cell.angle_beta   90.00
_cell.angle_gamma   90.00
#
_symmetry.space_group_name_H-M   'P 1'
#
loop_
_entity.id
_entity.type
_entity.pdbx_description
1 polymer ?
#
loop_
_entity_poly.entity_id
_entity_poly.type
_entity_poly.pdbx_seq_one_letter_code
_entity_poly.pdbx_strand_id
1 'polypeptide(L)'
;MGSVLPPNTVHTTLNYYLTPEKGGTKIFYPGTAGNYRRKHEPHDVDIFDLREASEEIQLDKQGFQLVQHSSLDQDLSDPDFVKTKVYDDTAELLKKATGASRVHVFSHIIRKQTWASAVEAGKDLVDKATQSTMASAMFIHVDQSYDGAAEVLRDNLPAEEAARLSNSRWAIINVWRPIQQTVRREQLAFCDARTVPEEDLYPVRAQLPSKGSGTYEDVSKGGTFETWHLLANPSHRWYYASELEPDESLLIKCYDSKKDGRARATPHTAFTSDRDSGPPRQSIEVRCLVFWEDQSLE
;
A
#
# COMPACT_ATOMS: atom_id res chain seq x y z
N MET A 1 14.12 -32.57 10.52
CA MET A 1 15.21 -31.59 10.33
C MET A 1 14.52 -30.24 10.20
N GLY A 2 14.73 -29.32 11.15
CA GLY A 2 14.16 -27.98 11.01
C GLY A 2 14.77 -27.31 9.79
N SER A 3 13.95 -26.82 8.87
CA SER A 3 14.44 -26.02 7.75
C SER A 3 15.17 -24.80 8.32
N VAL A 4 16.46 -24.65 8.00
CA VAL A 4 17.20 -23.43 8.29
C VAL A 4 16.53 -22.32 7.51
N LEU A 5 16.02 -21.30 8.20
CA LEU A 5 15.43 -20.13 7.55
C LEU A 5 16.50 -19.40 6.72
N PRO A 6 16.15 -18.78 5.58
CA PRO A 6 17.07 -17.94 4.84
C PRO A 6 17.73 -16.88 5.73
N PRO A 7 19.02 -16.53 5.52
CA PRO A 7 19.77 -15.66 6.42
C PRO A 7 19.16 -14.26 6.58
N ASN A 8 18.48 -13.74 5.55
CA ASN A 8 17.81 -12.44 5.63
C ASN A 8 16.39 -12.50 6.18
N THR A 9 15.92 -13.64 6.68
CA THR A 9 14.59 -13.71 7.31
C THR A 9 14.53 -12.80 8.53
N VAL A 10 13.53 -11.90 8.54
CA VAL A 10 13.23 -11.02 9.67
C VAL A 10 12.14 -11.66 10.51
N HIS A 11 12.41 -11.83 11.81
CA HIS A 11 11.41 -12.22 12.79
C HIS A 11 10.86 -10.98 13.49
N THR A 12 9.56 -10.72 13.35
CA THR A 12 8.93 -9.53 13.91
C THR A 12 7.43 -9.73 14.14
N THR A 13 6.78 -8.75 14.75
CA THR A 13 5.34 -8.73 14.97
C THR A 13 4.65 -7.86 13.92
N LEU A 14 3.64 -8.42 13.24
CA LEU A 14 2.73 -7.65 12.38
C LEU A 14 1.35 -7.48 13.04
N ASN A 15 0.70 -6.36 12.71
CA ASN A 15 -0.59 -5.97 13.30
C ASN A 15 -1.75 -6.39 12.39
N TYR A 16 -2.30 -7.58 12.65
CA TYR A 16 -3.52 -8.07 11.99
C TYR A 16 -4.76 -7.30 12.46
N TYR A 17 -5.86 -7.44 11.71
CA TYR A 17 -7.12 -6.82 12.04
C TYR A 17 -7.73 -7.43 13.32
N LEU A 18 -8.05 -6.56 14.27
CA LEU A 18 -8.88 -6.93 15.42
C LEU A 18 -10.34 -6.70 15.05
N THR A 19 -11.18 -7.74 15.11
CA THR A 19 -12.58 -7.59 14.73
C THR A 19 -13.36 -6.76 15.76
N PRO A 20 -14.50 -6.16 15.38
CA PRO A 20 -15.33 -5.35 16.29
C PRO A 20 -15.81 -6.12 17.52
N GLU A 21 -16.07 -7.42 17.39
CA GLU A 21 -16.48 -8.30 18.49
C GLU A 21 -15.36 -8.44 19.55
N LYS A 22 -14.10 -8.25 19.14
CA LYS A 22 -12.92 -8.21 20.01
C LYS A 22 -12.48 -6.78 20.37
N GLY A 23 -13.27 -5.75 20.02
CA GLY A 23 -13.00 -4.35 20.35
C GLY A 23 -12.19 -3.57 19.31
N GLY A 24 -12.13 -4.05 18.06
CA GLY A 24 -11.65 -3.27 16.92
C GLY A 24 -12.70 -2.35 16.31
N THR A 25 -12.47 -1.89 15.07
CA THR A 25 -13.35 -0.90 14.41
C THR A 25 -13.72 -1.28 12.98
N LYS A 26 -14.96 -0.95 12.56
CA LYS A 26 -15.44 -1.06 11.17
C LYS A 26 -15.18 0.18 10.33
N ILE A 27 -14.84 1.31 10.98
CA ILE A 27 -14.59 2.59 10.33
C ILE A 27 -13.31 3.19 10.92
N PHE A 28 -12.44 3.73 10.09
CA PHE A 28 -11.30 4.51 10.55
C PHE A 28 -11.20 5.86 9.85
N TYR A 29 -10.48 6.77 10.49
CA TYR A 29 -10.36 8.16 10.08
C TYR A 29 -8.88 8.47 9.83
N PRO A 30 -8.35 8.25 8.61
CA PRO A 30 -6.95 8.50 8.30
C PRO A 30 -6.48 9.88 8.77
N GLY A 31 -5.25 9.95 9.29
CA GLY A 31 -4.65 11.21 9.74
C GLY A 31 -5.10 11.71 11.10
N THR A 32 -6.06 11.08 11.79
CA THR A 32 -6.45 11.51 13.14
C THR A 32 -5.61 10.86 14.24
N ALA A 33 -5.55 11.47 15.42
CA ALA A 33 -4.94 10.87 16.61
C ALA A 33 -5.57 9.51 16.97
N GLY A 34 -6.89 9.39 16.84
CA GLY A 34 -7.60 8.13 17.09
C GLY A 34 -7.18 7.01 16.14
N ASN A 35 -6.80 7.33 14.90
CA ASN A 35 -6.32 6.33 13.95
C ASN A 35 -5.01 5.66 14.40
N TYR A 36 -4.09 6.42 14.97
CA TYR A 36 -2.83 5.89 15.53
C TYR A 36 -3.03 5.10 16.83
N ARG A 37 -4.18 5.27 17.50
CA ARG A 37 -4.56 4.54 18.73
C ARG A 37 -5.45 3.32 18.47
N ARG A 38 -5.74 3.01 17.21
CA ARG A 38 -6.52 1.82 16.85
C ARG A 38 -5.87 0.55 17.39
N LYS A 39 -6.72 -0.34 17.92
CA LYS A 39 -6.30 -1.67 18.37
C LYS A 39 -6.21 -2.62 17.17
N HIS A 40 -5.23 -3.52 17.25
CA HIS A 40 -4.92 -4.54 16.27
C HIS A 40 -4.65 -5.87 17.01
N GLU A 41 -4.57 -6.97 16.27
CA GLU A 41 -4.26 -8.30 16.79
C GLU A 41 -2.80 -8.65 16.42
N PRO A 42 -1.82 -8.31 17.27
CA PRO A 42 -0.41 -8.54 16.97
C PRO A 42 -0.09 -10.03 16.87
N HIS A 43 0.66 -10.42 15.84
CA HIS A 43 1.15 -11.79 15.65
C HIS A 43 2.61 -11.78 15.22
N ASP A 44 3.40 -12.67 15.81
CA ASP A 44 4.77 -12.90 15.38
C ASP A 44 4.78 -13.66 14.06
N VAL A 45 5.60 -13.20 13.14
CA VAL A 45 5.74 -13.75 11.79
C VAL A 45 7.19 -13.74 11.36
N ASP A 46 7.49 -14.60 10.40
CA ASP A 46 8.72 -14.55 9.63
C ASP A 46 8.45 -13.84 8.30
N ILE A 47 9.29 -12.85 7.97
CA ILE A 47 9.22 -12.08 6.73
C ILE A 47 10.48 -12.40 5.92
N PHE A 48 10.28 -12.99 4.73
CA PHE A 48 11.35 -13.46 3.88
C PHE A 48 11.86 -12.35 2.95
N ASP A 49 13.17 -12.28 2.75
CA ASP A 49 13.74 -11.35 1.78
C ASP A 49 13.45 -11.84 0.36
N LEU A 50 12.75 -11.04 -0.43
CA LEU A 50 12.39 -11.38 -1.79
C LEU A 50 13.60 -11.50 -2.72
N ARG A 51 14.74 -10.92 -2.34
CA ARG A 51 16.01 -11.07 -3.07
C ARG A 51 16.59 -12.48 -2.96
N GLU A 52 16.17 -13.23 -1.95
CA GLU A 52 16.56 -14.63 -1.70
C GLU A 52 15.46 -15.62 -2.12
N ALA A 53 14.39 -15.14 -2.76
CA ALA A 53 13.28 -15.99 -3.19
C ALA A 53 13.75 -17.05 -4.20
N SER A 54 13.30 -18.29 -4.01
CA SER A 54 13.61 -19.40 -4.92
C SER A 54 12.93 -19.29 -6.28
N GLU A 55 11.89 -18.46 -6.39
CA GLU A 55 11.18 -18.14 -7.62
C GLU A 55 11.15 -16.63 -7.83
N GLU A 56 11.08 -16.20 -9.08
CA GLU A 56 10.86 -14.79 -9.40
C GLU A 56 9.51 -14.33 -8.85
N ILE A 57 9.52 -13.21 -8.13
CA ILE A 57 8.32 -12.57 -7.59
C ILE A 57 7.70 -11.69 -8.69
N GLN A 58 6.43 -11.95 -9.00
CA GLN A 58 5.71 -11.35 -10.13
C GLN A 58 4.38 -10.75 -9.68
N LEU A 59 4.03 -9.61 -10.29
CA LEU A 59 2.85 -8.83 -9.93
C LEU A 59 1.52 -9.59 -10.14
N ASP A 60 1.42 -10.42 -11.19
CA ASP A 60 0.23 -11.23 -11.47
C ASP A 60 0.14 -12.49 -10.59
N LYS A 61 1.23 -12.90 -9.93
CA LYS A 61 1.30 -14.15 -9.17
C LYS A 61 1.26 -13.92 -7.66
N GLN A 62 2.21 -13.15 -7.12
CA GLN A 62 2.28 -12.84 -5.68
C GLN A 62 1.55 -11.54 -5.32
N GLY A 63 1.25 -10.69 -6.31
CA GLY A 63 0.55 -9.42 -6.09
C GLY A 63 1.48 -8.22 -5.90
N PHE A 64 2.80 -8.45 -5.84
CA PHE A 64 3.81 -7.42 -5.78
C PHE A 64 5.01 -7.79 -6.64
N GLN A 65 5.84 -6.81 -6.98
CA GLN A 65 7.04 -7.02 -7.79
C GLN A 65 8.07 -5.93 -7.50
N LEU A 66 9.34 -6.33 -7.34
CA LEU A 66 10.47 -5.42 -7.34
C LEU A 66 10.92 -5.16 -8.78
N VAL A 67 11.04 -3.91 -9.18
CA VAL A 67 11.50 -3.51 -10.52
C VAL A 67 12.59 -2.45 -10.41
N GLN A 68 13.49 -2.45 -11.40
CA GLN A 68 14.47 -1.39 -11.60
C GLN A 68 13.79 -0.18 -12.27
N HIS A 69 14.13 1.02 -11.81
CA HIS A 69 13.55 2.27 -12.29
C HIS A 69 14.54 3.43 -12.18
N SER A 70 14.15 4.62 -12.63
CA SER A 70 14.94 5.83 -12.49
C SER A 70 15.05 6.23 -11.01
N SER A 71 16.25 6.63 -10.57
CA SER A 71 16.47 7.14 -9.22
C SER A 71 15.64 8.40 -8.97
N LEU A 72 14.93 8.44 -7.84
CA LEU A 72 14.22 9.63 -7.39
C LEU A 72 15.04 10.41 -6.34
N ASP A 73 16.08 11.08 -6.82
CA ASP A 73 17.06 11.79 -5.99
C ASP A 73 16.67 13.25 -5.66
N GLN A 74 15.49 13.68 -6.09
CA GLN A 74 15.02 15.06 -5.90
C GLN A 74 14.17 15.19 -4.62
N ASP A 75 14.25 16.34 -3.97
CA ASP A 75 13.31 16.66 -2.90
C ASP A 75 11.92 16.92 -3.49
N LEU A 76 10.94 16.15 -3.04
CA LEU A 76 9.55 16.22 -3.51
C LEU A 76 8.73 17.26 -2.73
N SER A 77 9.34 18.37 -2.32
CA SER A 77 8.66 19.45 -1.61
C SER A 77 7.83 20.34 -2.54
N ASP A 78 8.13 20.36 -3.84
CA ASP A 78 7.34 21.02 -4.88
C ASP A 78 6.19 20.10 -5.37
N PRO A 79 4.92 20.42 -5.05
CA PRO A 79 3.77 19.60 -5.46
C PRO A 79 3.58 19.54 -6.98
N ASP A 80 3.99 20.58 -7.71
CA ASP A 80 3.83 20.64 -9.17
C ASP A 80 4.86 19.73 -9.85
N PHE A 81 6.08 19.68 -9.31
CA PHE A 81 7.08 18.70 -9.75
C PHE A 81 6.57 17.27 -9.59
N VAL A 82 5.97 16.93 -8.44
CA VAL A 82 5.41 15.58 -8.21
C VAL A 82 4.33 15.25 -9.23
N LYS A 83 3.33 16.15 -9.39
CA LYS A 83 2.18 15.91 -10.27
C LYS A 83 2.52 15.91 -11.76
N THR A 84 3.61 16.55 -12.16
CA THR A 84 4.01 16.60 -13.57
C THR A 84 5.07 15.56 -13.90
N LYS A 85 6.15 15.46 -13.13
CA LYS A 85 7.29 14.58 -13.46
C LYS A 85 7.14 13.19 -12.87
N VAL A 86 6.83 13.08 -11.59
CA VAL A 86 6.75 11.78 -10.93
C VAL A 86 5.55 10.99 -11.42
N TYR A 87 4.44 11.66 -11.71
CA TYR A 87 3.23 11.02 -12.24
C TYR A 87 3.45 10.45 -13.65
N ASP A 88 4.04 11.24 -14.56
CA ASP A 88 4.33 10.79 -15.93
C ASP A 88 5.34 9.63 -15.93
N ASP A 89 6.42 9.75 -15.15
CA ASP A 89 7.44 8.70 -14.99
C ASP A 89 6.84 7.40 -14.43
N THR A 90 5.96 7.51 -13.43
CA THR A 90 5.23 6.36 -12.85
C THR A 90 4.29 5.71 -13.86
N ALA A 91 3.56 6.53 -14.64
CA ALA A 91 2.65 6.03 -15.65
C ALA A 91 3.40 5.23 -16.74
N GLU A 92 4.54 5.72 -17.20
CA GLU A 92 5.37 5.03 -18.18
C GLU A 92 6.01 3.75 -17.61
N LEU A 93 6.46 3.75 -16.35
CA LEU A 93 6.91 2.53 -15.67
C LEU A 93 5.81 1.46 -15.69
N LEU A 94 4.59 1.81 -15.27
CA LEU A 94 3.48 0.86 -15.20
C LEU A 94 3.08 0.34 -16.58
N LYS A 95 3.02 1.19 -17.61
CA LYS A 95 2.78 0.74 -18.99
C LYS A 95 3.84 -0.26 -19.43
N LYS A 96 5.12 0.03 -19.19
CA LYS A 96 6.24 -0.85 -19.55
C LYS A 96 6.19 -2.18 -18.79
N ALA A 97 5.95 -2.14 -17.48
CA ALA A 97 5.97 -3.33 -16.62
C ALA A 97 4.76 -4.24 -16.85
N THR A 98 3.63 -3.69 -17.26
CA THR A 98 2.35 -4.41 -17.24
C THR A 98 1.67 -4.54 -18.62
N GLY A 99 2.17 -3.82 -19.63
CA GLY A 99 1.56 -3.76 -20.96
C GLY A 99 0.24 -2.97 -20.99
N ALA A 100 -0.08 -2.20 -19.96
CA ALA A 100 -1.29 -1.40 -19.90
C ALA A 100 -1.34 -0.37 -21.03
N SER A 101 -2.51 -0.19 -21.64
CA SER A 101 -2.74 0.83 -22.66
C SER A 101 -2.86 2.22 -22.04
N ARG A 102 -3.29 2.29 -20.78
CA ARG A 102 -3.54 3.56 -20.10
C ARG A 102 -3.30 3.46 -18.60
N VAL A 103 -2.75 4.54 -18.04
CA VAL A 103 -2.53 4.72 -16.60
C VAL A 103 -3.03 6.10 -16.21
N HIS A 104 -3.80 6.18 -15.12
CA HIS A 104 -4.25 7.42 -14.52
C HIS A 104 -3.83 7.46 -13.04
N VAL A 105 -2.92 8.38 -12.72
CA VAL A 105 -2.53 8.63 -11.32
C VAL A 105 -3.60 9.47 -10.64
N PHE A 106 -4.19 8.95 -9.57
CA PHE A 106 -5.27 9.66 -8.85
C PHE A 106 -4.81 10.27 -7.53
N SER A 107 -3.76 9.75 -6.91
CA SER A 107 -3.20 10.30 -5.66
C SER A 107 -1.74 9.88 -5.44
N HIS A 108 -1.09 10.54 -4.50
CA HIS A 108 0.18 10.09 -3.94
C HIS A 108 0.24 10.36 -2.44
N ILE A 109 1.09 9.61 -1.74
CA ILE A 109 1.42 9.85 -0.34
C ILE A 109 2.94 9.90 -0.20
N ILE A 110 3.46 10.97 0.40
CA ILE A 110 4.86 11.07 0.81
C ILE A 110 4.94 10.84 2.32
N ARG A 111 5.85 9.96 2.75
CA ARG A 111 6.13 9.67 4.16
C ARG A 111 7.58 9.97 4.45
N LYS A 112 7.84 10.75 5.50
CA LYS A 112 9.19 11.14 5.98
C LYS A 112 9.36 10.96 7.50
N GLN A 113 8.36 10.39 8.17
CA GLN A 113 8.27 10.32 9.63
C GLN A 113 8.01 8.88 10.10
N THR A 114 8.49 8.55 11.30
CA THR A 114 8.27 7.23 11.90
C THR A 114 6.89 7.14 12.53
N TRP A 115 6.37 5.91 12.67
CA TRP A 115 5.15 5.65 13.42
C TRP A 115 5.23 6.17 14.85
N ALA A 116 6.35 5.92 15.54
CA ALA A 116 6.57 6.39 16.90
C ALA A 116 6.45 7.92 17.02
N SER A 117 6.96 8.67 16.04
CA SER A 117 6.84 10.13 16.04
C SER A 117 5.39 10.62 15.86
N ALA A 118 4.56 9.90 15.10
CA ALA A 118 3.14 10.22 14.95
C ALA A 118 2.30 9.88 16.18
N VAL A 119 2.62 8.78 16.86
CA VAL A 119 1.99 8.44 18.14
C VAL A 119 2.30 9.52 19.18
N GLU A 120 3.56 9.95 19.27
CA GLU A 120 3.99 10.99 20.22
C GLU A 120 3.34 12.35 19.92
N ALA A 121 3.29 12.76 18.64
CA ALA A 121 2.65 14.02 18.23
C ALA A 121 1.15 14.07 18.57
N GLY A 122 0.48 12.92 18.61
CA GLY A 122 -0.96 12.82 18.87
C GLY A 122 -1.34 12.50 20.32
N LYS A 123 -0.38 12.31 21.22
CA LYS A 123 -0.63 11.74 22.55
C LYS A 123 -1.66 12.51 23.37
N ASP A 124 -1.59 13.84 23.34
CA ASP A 124 -2.45 14.76 24.11
C ASP A 124 -3.65 15.26 23.31
N LEU A 125 -3.77 14.87 22.03
CA LEU A 125 -4.89 15.25 21.19
C LEU A 125 -6.10 14.37 21.45
N VAL A 126 -7.30 14.90 21.20
CA VAL A 126 -8.53 14.09 21.15
C VAL A 126 -8.56 13.24 19.88
N ASP A 127 -9.26 12.10 19.91
CA ASP A 127 -9.22 11.13 18.80
C ASP A 127 -9.64 11.68 17.44
N LYS A 128 -10.51 12.69 17.40
CA LYS A 128 -10.98 13.31 16.16
C LYS A 128 -10.02 14.39 15.61
N ALA A 129 -9.01 14.81 16.36
CA ALA A 129 -8.08 15.82 15.90
C ALA A 129 -7.20 15.26 14.79
N THR A 130 -7.07 16.00 13.69
CA THR A 130 -6.16 15.69 12.60
C THR A 130 -4.71 16.00 13.01
N GLN A 131 -3.78 15.25 12.44
CA GLN A 131 -2.35 15.44 12.60
C GLN A 131 -1.71 15.69 11.24
N SER A 132 -0.69 16.54 11.22
CA SER A 132 0.12 16.78 10.03
C SER A 132 1.16 15.67 9.77
N THR A 133 1.30 14.73 10.69
CA THR A 133 2.33 13.68 10.62
C THR A 133 1.95 12.58 9.62
N MET A 134 2.80 12.40 8.60
CA MET A 134 2.65 11.41 7.54
C MET A 134 3.61 10.23 7.79
N ALA A 135 3.25 9.39 8.76
CA ALA A 135 4.05 8.26 9.20
C ALA A 135 3.66 6.93 8.53
N SER A 136 4.51 5.92 8.61
CA SER A 136 4.28 4.57 8.07
C SER A 136 2.97 3.93 8.53
N ALA A 137 2.31 3.15 7.66
CA ALA A 137 1.11 2.39 8.05
C ALA A 137 1.51 1.06 8.72
N MET A 138 1.53 1.04 10.05
CA MET A 138 1.94 -0.12 10.87
C MET A 138 0.79 -1.10 11.14
N PHE A 139 -0.11 -1.28 10.18
CA PHE A 139 -1.20 -2.28 10.23
C PHE A 139 -1.39 -2.91 8.86
N ILE A 140 -1.84 -4.16 8.84
CA ILE A 140 -2.05 -4.88 7.59
C ILE A 140 -3.33 -4.42 6.90
N HIS A 141 -3.20 -4.05 5.63
CA HIS A 141 -4.33 -3.62 4.80
C HIS A 141 -4.09 -3.91 3.32
N VAL A 142 -5.17 -3.85 2.54
CA VAL A 142 -5.15 -3.54 1.11
C VAL A 142 -5.89 -2.22 0.96
N ASP A 143 -5.28 -1.29 0.23
CA ASP A 143 -5.77 0.09 0.12
C ASP A 143 -7.23 0.20 -0.38
N GLN A 144 -7.71 -0.78 -1.15
CA GLN A 144 -9.11 -0.85 -1.59
C GLN A 144 -9.67 -2.27 -1.43
N SER A 145 -10.94 -2.35 -1.02
CA SER A 145 -11.75 -3.54 -1.23
C SER A 145 -12.19 -3.65 -2.69
N TYR A 146 -12.89 -4.72 -3.08
CA TYR A 146 -13.46 -4.80 -4.43
C TYR A 146 -14.49 -3.69 -4.67
N ASP A 147 -15.35 -3.41 -3.68
CA ASP A 147 -16.31 -2.31 -3.74
C ASP A 147 -15.60 -0.95 -3.64
N GLY A 148 -14.58 -0.86 -2.77
CA GLY A 148 -13.76 0.33 -2.61
C GLY A 148 -13.00 0.71 -3.88
N ALA A 149 -12.54 -0.27 -4.66
CA ALA A 149 -11.90 -0.01 -5.94
C ALA A 149 -12.86 0.63 -6.94
N ALA A 150 -14.11 0.15 -6.99
CA ALA A 150 -15.15 0.72 -7.83
C ALA A 150 -15.57 2.14 -7.38
N GLU A 151 -15.56 2.42 -6.07
CA GLU A 151 -15.73 3.76 -5.52
C GLU A 151 -14.61 4.70 -5.97
N VAL A 152 -13.35 4.29 -5.78
CA VAL A 152 -12.17 5.07 -6.21
C VAL A 152 -12.18 5.33 -7.72
N LEU A 153 -12.55 4.34 -8.54
CA LEU A 153 -12.67 4.53 -9.99
C LEU A 153 -13.68 5.64 -10.34
N ARG A 154 -14.88 5.59 -9.75
CA ARG A 154 -15.95 6.58 -9.99
C ARG A 154 -15.59 7.96 -9.50
N ASP A 155 -14.94 8.05 -8.35
CA ASP A 155 -14.63 9.34 -7.74
C ASP A 155 -13.51 10.08 -8.47
N ASN A 156 -12.55 9.34 -9.04
CA ASN A 156 -11.32 9.94 -9.55
C ASN A 156 -11.35 10.24 -11.06
N LEU A 157 -12.28 9.65 -11.81
CA LEU A 157 -12.47 9.87 -13.25
C LEU A 157 -13.78 10.61 -13.58
N PRO A 158 -13.87 11.27 -14.74
CA PRO A 158 -15.15 11.71 -15.28
C PRO A 158 -16.14 10.55 -15.41
N ALA A 159 -17.42 10.78 -15.10
CA ALA A 159 -18.43 9.73 -14.99
C ALA A 159 -18.57 8.86 -16.26
N GLU A 160 -18.60 9.47 -17.44
CA GLU A 160 -18.65 8.76 -18.73
C GLU A 160 -17.42 7.87 -18.93
N GLU A 161 -16.26 8.38 -18.55
CA GLU A 161 -14.99 7.68 -18.71
C GLU A 161 -14.88 6.50 -17.75
N ALA A 162 -15.26 6.69 -16.48
CA ALA A 162 -15.34 5.62 -15.49
C ALA A 162 -16.28 4.51 -15.95
N ALA A 163 -17.46 4.87 -16.47
CA ALA A 163 -18.44 3.91 -16.99
C ALA A 163 -17.93 3.15 -18.22
N ARG A 164 -17.19 3.81 -19.12
CA ARG A 164 -16.58 3.14 -20.28
C ARG A 164 -15.47 2.19 -19.86
N LEU A 165 -14.52 2.67 -19.07
CA LEU A 165 -13.31 1.93 -18.70
C LEU A 165 -13.57 0.78 -17.73
N SER A 166 -14.64 0.84 -16.93
CA SER A 166 -15.04 -0.26 -16.05
C SER A 166 -15.55 -1.49 -16.80
N ASN A 167 -15.73 -1.43 -18.12
CA ASN A 167 -16.13 -2.56 -18.96
C ASN A 167 -14.94 -3.31 -19.61
N SER A 168 -13.72 -2.78 -19.48
CA SER A 168 -12.48 -3.44 -19.90
C SER A 168 -11.70 -3.93 -18.68
N ARG A 169 -10.62 -4.70 -18.86
CA ARG A 169 -9.74 -5.04 -17.72
C ARG A 169 -9.17 -3.76 -17.11
N TRP A 170 -9.23 -3.68 -15.78
CA TRP A 170 -8.59 -2.60 -15.03
C TRP A 170 -8.11 -3.06 -13.66
N ALA A 171 -7.16 -2.32 -13.12
CA ALA A 171 -6.51 -2.59 -11.85
C ALA A 171 -6.24 -1.30 -11.07
N ILE A 172 -5.99 -1.45 -9.77
CA ILE A 172 -5.31 -0.44 -8.97
C ILE A 172 -3.95 -0.98 -8.61
N ILE A 173 -2.91 -0.30 -9.07
CA ILE A 173 -1.51 -0.66 -8.78
C ILE A 173 -0.84 0.56 -8.18
N ASN A 174 -0.28 0.37 -6.98
CA ASN A 174 0.55 1.38 -6.33
C ASN A 174 2.01 1.18 -6.76
N VAL A 175 2.72 2.28 -6.96
CA VAL A 175 4.17 2.30 -7.15
C VAL A 175 4.79 2.97 -5.94
N TRP A 176 5.54 2.17 -5.17
CA TRP A 176 6.22 2.63 -3.97
C TRP A 176 7.71 2.80 -4.26
N ARG A 177 8.25 3.97 -3.97
CA ARG A 177 9.64 4.36 -4.30
C ARG A 177 10.33 4.97 -3.08
N PRO A 178 11.57 4.56 -2.77
CA PRO A 178 12.45 5.36 -1.92
C PRO A 178 12.72 6.73 -2.53
N ILE A 179 12.94 7.72 -1.68
CA ILE A 179 13.36 9.07 -2.07
C ILE A 179 14.75 9.30 -1.47
N GLN A 180 15.75 9.63 -2.30
CA GLN A 180 17.10 10.08 -1.91
C GLN A 180 17.97 9.12 -1.06
N GLN A 181 17.42 8.06 -0.48
CA GLN A 181 18.13 7.18 0.44
C GLN A 181 17.61 5.74 0.37
N THR A 182 18.52 4.79 0.61
CA THR A 182 18.15 3.40 0.86
C THR A 182 17.22 3.28 2.06
N VAL A 183 16.23 2.39 1.97
CA VAL A 183 15.26 2.13 3.04
C VAL A 183 15.81 1.06 3.98
N ARG A 184 16.18 1.46 5.20
CA ARG A 184 16.68 0.56 6.26
C ARG A 184 15.87 0.62 7.57
N ARG A 185 14.77 1.37 7.58
CA ARG A 185 13.90 1.57 8.76
C ARG A 185 12.45 1.58 8.32
N GLU A 186 11.58 0.96 9.12
CA GLU A 186 10.16 0.80 8.84
C GLU A 186 9.93 0.30 7.41
N GLN A 187 10.59 -0.80 7.01
CA GLN A 187 10.46 -1.36 5.65
C GLN A 187 9.03 -1.84 5.37
N LEU A 188 8.70 -2.09 4.10
CA LEU A 188 7.41 -2.69 3.73
C LEU A 188 7.46 -4.21 3.72
N ALA A 189 6.41 -4.84 4.23
CA ALA A 189 6.13 -6.24 4.09
C ALA A 189 4.89 -6.45 3.20
N PHE A 190 4.92 -7.50 2.39
CA PHE A 190 3.89 -7.90 1.42
C PHE A 190 3.51 -9.35 1.65
N CYS A 191 2.21 -9.63 1.72
CA CYS A 191 1.71 -11.00 1.79
C CYS A 191 1.58 -11.57 0.36
N ASP A 192 2.09 -12.77 0.13
CA ASP A 192 1.87 -13.53 -1.11
C ASP A 192 0.36 -13.78 -1.26
N ALA A 193 -0.25 -13.13 -2.26
CA ALA A 193 -1.69 -13.18 -2.49
C ALA A 193 -2.24 -14.61 -2.65
N ARG A 194 -1.41 -15.58 -3.08
CA ARG A 194 -1.79 -17.00 -3.18
C ARG A 194 -2.02 -17.67 -1.83
N THR A 195 -1.56 -17.05 -0.75
CA THR A 195 -1.69 -17.52 0.63
C THR A 195 -2.76 -16.77 1.41
N VAL A 196 -3.53 -15.91 0.73
CA VAL A 196 -4.60 -15.10 1.32
C VAL A 196 -5.93 -15.61 0.78
N PRO A 197 -6.63 -16.49 1.52
CA PRO A 197 -8.03 -16.80 1.25
C PRO A 197 -8.90 -15.53 1.28
N GLU A 198 -9.96 -15.48 0.46
CA GLU A 198 -10.86 -14.32 0.44
C GLU A 198 -11.57 -14.13 1.79
N GLU A 199 -11.81 -15.20 2.56
CA GLU A 199 -12.39 -15.14 3.90
C GLU A 199 -11.52 -14.42 4.94
N ASP A 200 -10.22 -14.25 4.67
CA ASP A 200 -9.31 -13.51 5.56
C ASP A 200 -9.38 -11.99 5.30
N LEU A 201 -10.02 -11.55 4.21
CA LEU A 201 -10.19 -10.14 3.87
C LEU A 201 -11.46 -9.58 4.53
N TYR A 202 -11.28 -8.71 5.52
CA TYR A 202 -12.37 -8.07 6.25
C TYR A 202 -12.59 -6.63 5.74
N PRO A 203 -13.83 -6.26 5.33
CA PRO A 203 -14.10 -4.92 4.81
C PRO A 203 -14.12 -3.89 5.93
N VAL A 204 -13.40 -2.79 5.76
CA VAL A 204 -13.37 -1.67 6.71
C VAL A 204 -13.48 -0.35 5.94
N ARG A 205 -14.31 0.57 6.43
CA ARG A 205 -14.55 1.85 5.75
C ARG A 205 -13.49 2.89 6.16
N ALA A 206 -12.79 3.46 5.19
CA ALA A 206 -11.95 4.64 5.40
C ALA A 206 -12.81 5.91 5.24
N GLN A 207 -12.97 6.69 6.31
CA GLN A 207 -13.62 8.00 6.26
C GLN A 207 -12.56 9.08 6.13
N LEU A 208 -12.39 9.62 4.93
CA LEU A 208 -11.39 10.65 4.67
C LEU A 208 -11.73 11.96 5.39
N PRO A 209 -10.72 12.73 5.81
CA PRO A 209 -10.96 14.04 6.39
C PRO A 209 -11.51 15.01 5.33
N SER A 210 -12.19 16.06 5.80
CA SER A 210 -12.70 17.11 4.91
C SER A 210 -11.57 17.77 4.12
N LYS A 211 -11.86 18.23 2.91
CA LYS A 211 -10.92 19.02 2.10
C LYS A 211 -10.49 20.30 2.85
N GLY A 212 -9.21 20.67 2.76
CA GLY A 212 -8.56 21.72 3.54
C GLY A 212 -8.02 21.28 4.91
N SER A 213 -8.12 20.00 5.27
CA SER A 213 -7.56 19.43 6.51
C SER A 213 -6.05 19.17 6.43
N GLY A 214 -5.47 19.17 5.22
CA GLY A 214 -4.04 19.17 4.95
C GLY A 214 -3.38 17.79 4.83
N THR A 215 -3.87 16.75 5.50
CA THR A 215 -3.32 15.38 5.38
C THR A 215 -4.38 14.37 4.99
N TYR A 216 -4.02 13.41 4.13
CA TYR A 216 -4.88 12.32 3.63
C TYR A 216 -6.15 12.75 2.86
N GLU A 217 -6.44 14.04 2.75
CA GLU A 217 -7.64 14.55 2.07
C GLU A 217 -7.66 14.23 0.58
N ASP A 218 -6.51 14.15 -0.08
CA ASP A 218 -6.39 13.90 -1.52
C ASP A 218 -6.04 12.44 -1.86
N VAL A 219 -6.28 11.52 -0.91
CA VAL A 219 -6.19 10.07 -1.18
C VAL A 219 -7.23 9.62 -2.20
N SER A 220 -8.40 10.25 -2.21
CA SER A 220 -9.42 10.13 -3.25
C SER A 220 -10.16 11.46 -3.38
N LYS A 221 -10.83 11.68 -4.52
CA LYS A 221 -11.78 12.81 -4.66
C LYS A 221 -13.06 12.60 -3.85
N GLY A 222 -13.45 11.35 -3.58
CA GLY A 222 -14.58 11.01 -2.72
C GLY A 222 -14.27 11.16 -1.23
N GLY A 223 -15.31 11.24 -0.40
CA GLY A 223 -15.17 11.40 1.06
C GLY A 223 -14.91 10.10 1.81
N THR A 224 -15.09 8.95 1.17
CA THR A 224 -14.92 7.64 1.81
C THR A 224 -14.75 6.55 0.76
N PHE A 225 -14.06 5.47 1.12
CA PHE A 225 -14.04 4.23 0.34
C PHE A 225 -13.79 3.04 1.26
N GLU A 226 -14.10 1.84 0.80
CA GLU A 226 -13.84 0.61 1.54
C GLU A 226 -12.43 0.06 1.28
N THR A 227 -11.81 -0.49 2.32
CA THR A 227 -10.48 -1.13 2.29
C THR A 227 -10.60 -2.58 2.76
N TRP A 228 -9.62 -3.41 2.42
CA TRP A 228 -9.47 -4.69 3.10
C TRP A 228 -8.52 -4.56 4.29
N HIS A 229 -8.89 -5.18 5.40
CA HIS A 229 -8.01 -5.47 6.53
C HIS A 229 -7.88 -6.98 6.67
N LEU A 230 -6.71 -7.47 7.10
CA LEU A 230 -6.43 -8.90 7.08
C LEU A 230 -6.65 -9.55 8.45
N LEU A 231 -7.43 -10.63 8.49
CA LEU A 231 -7.56 -11.51 9.66
C LEU A 231 -6.32 -12.39 9.82
N ALA A 232 -6.01 -12.79 11.05
CA ALA A 232 -4.83 -13.62 11.30
C ALA A 232 -5.02 -15.05 10.77
N ASN A 233 -4.05 -15.51 9.98
CA ASN A 233 -3.98 -16.87 9.47
C ASN A 233 -2.51 -17.29 9.39
N PRO A 234 -2.11 -18.44 9.99
CA PRO A 234 -0.72 -18.92 9.96
C PRO A 234 -0.23 -19.34 8.58
N SER A 235 -1.12 -19.45 7.59
CA SER A 235 -0.76 -19.79 6.21
C SER A 235 -0.17 -18.64 5.42
N HIS A 236 -0.34 -17.39 5.91
CA HIS A 236 0.17 -16.20 5.26
C HIS A 236 1.70 -16.23 5.13
N ARG A 237 2.19 -15.95 3.92
CA ARG A 237 3.63 -15.84 3.64
C ARG A 237 4.00 -14.40 3.35
N TRP A 238 4.91 -13.85 4.16
CA TRP A 238 5.31 -12.46 4.09
C TRP A 238 6.68 -12.29 3.45
N TYR A 239 6.82 -11.24 2.65
CA TYR A 239 8.05 -10.88 1.97
C TYR A 239 8.39 -9.41 2.18
N TYR A 240 9.68 -9.07 2.16
CA TYR A 240 10.16 -7.69 2.10
C TYR A 240 11.32 -7.60 1.10
N ALA A 241 11.72 -6.38 0.72
CA ALA A 241 12.93 -6.15 -0.06
C ALA A 241 13.99 -5.53 0.85
N SER A 242 15.07 -6.24 1.15
CA SER A 242 16.17 -5.68 1.95
C SER A 242 16.85 -4.54 1.20
N GLU A 243 17.31 -3.52 1.92
CA GLU A 243 18.19 -2.48 1.35
C GLU A 243 17.61 -1.88 0.06
N LEU A 244 16.33 -1.51 0.07
CA LEU A 244 15.65 -1.01 -1.13
C LEU A 244 16.21 0.37 -1.51
N GLU A 245 16.85 0.45 -2.68
CA GLU A 245 17.59 1.61 -3.16
C GLU A 245 16.71 2.59 -3.97
N PRO A 246 17.08 3.87 -4.12
CA PRO A 246 16.29 4.87 -4.86
C PRO A 246 16.04 4.56 -6.35
N ASP A 247 16.87 3.73 -6.98
CA ASP A 247 16.71 3.21 -8.35
C ASP A 247 15.83 1.95 -8.42
N GLU A 248 15.23 1.55 -7.31
CA GLU A 248 14.29 0.44 -7.23
C GLU A 248 12.87 0.92 -6.94
N SER A 249 11.88 0.16 -7.39
CA SER A 249 10.47 0.45 -7.15
C SER A 249 9.72 -0.84 -6.86
N LEU A 250 8.75 -0.75 -5.95
CA LEU A 250 7.83 -1.83 -5.64
C LEU A 250 6.49 -1.55 -6.29
N LEU A 251 6.06 -2.45 -7.15
CA LEU A 251 4.70 -2.48 -7.68
C LEU A 251 3.84 -3.28 -6.71
N ILE A 252 2.68 -2.75 -6.32
CA ILE A 252 1.78 -3.39 -5.36
C ILE A 252 0.38 -3.37 -5.96
N LYS A 253 -0.17 -4.54 -6.28
CA LYS A 253 -1.51 -4.65 -6.82
C LYS A 253 -2.54 -4.65 -5.69
N CYS A 254 -3.33 -3.59 -5.64
CA CYS A 254 -4.42 -3.44 -4.67
C CYS A 254 -5.76 -3.95 -5.19
N TYR A 255 -5.96 -3.91 -6.52
CA TYR A 255 -7.15 -4.43 -7.19
C TYR A 255 -6.80 -4.93 -8.60
N ASP A 256 -7.46 -5.97 -9.10
CA ASP A 256 -7.54 -6.33 -10.52
C ASP A 256 -8.92 -6.93 -10.82
N SER A 257 -9.51 -6.52 -11.94
CA SER A 257 -10.83 -6.98 -12.37
C SER A 257 -10.84 -8.43 -12.84
N LYS A 258 -9.72 -8.95 -13.35
CA LYS A 258 -9.62 -10.32 -13.85
C LYS A 258 -9.76 -11.35 -12.73
N LYS A 259 -10.57 -12.39 -12.98
CA LYS A 259 -10.85 -13.50 -12.06
C LYS A 259 -10.25 -14.84 -12.52
N ASP A 260 -9.17 -14.78 -13.30
CA ASP A 260 -8.49 -15.94 -13.89
C ASP A 260 -7.41 -16.55 -12.98
N GLY A 261 -7.51 -16.31 -11.67
CA GLY A 261 -6.59 -16.83 -10.66
C GLY A 261 -5.34 -15.99 -10.42
N ARG A 262 -5.16 -14.86 -11.13
CA ARG A 262 -4.09 -13.90 -10.82
C ARG A 262 -4.31 -13.25 -9.44
N ALA A 263 -3.24 -12.71 -8.86
CA ALA A 263 -3.33 -11.87 -7.67
C ALA A 263 -4.24 -10.66 -7.96
N ARG A 264 -5.16 -10.37 -7.03
CA ARG A 264 -6.14 -9.26 -7.13
C ARG A 264 -6.11 -8.33 -5.93
N ALA A 265 -5.55 -8.74 -4.81
CA ALA A 265 -5.45 -7.95 -3.60
C ALA A 265 -4.19 -8.38 -2.84
N THR A 266 -3.34 -7.43 -2.47
CA THR A 266 -2.04 -7.71 -1.85
C THR A 266 -1.99 -7.05 -0.49
N PRO A 267 -2.22 -7.79 0.61
CA PRO A 267 -2.07 -7.24 1.94
C PRO A 267 -0.63 -6.78 2.17
N HIS A 268 -0.48 -5.57 2.68
CA HIS A 268 0.82 -4.98 2.94
C HIS A 268 0.79 -4.12 4.20
N THR A 269 1.98 -3.88 4.74
CA THR A 269 2.17 -3.08 5.95
C THR A 269 3.61 -2.60 6.06
N ALA A 270 3.87 -1.58 6.85
CA ALA A 270 5.21 -1.33 7.35
C ALA A 270 5.48 -2.15 8.61
N PHE A 271 6.73 -2.51 8.84
CA PHE A 271 7.14 -3.25 10.04
C PHE A 271 8.42 -2.67 10.63
N THR A 272 8.61 -2.84 11.93
CA THR A 272 9.86 -2.55 12.62
C THR A 272 10.61 -3.84 12.87
N SER A 273 11.93 -3.79 12.87
CA SER A 273 12.78 -4.93 13.22
C SER A 273 13.97 -4.50 14.07
N ASP A 274 14.66 -5.47 14.69
CA ASP A 274 15.95 -5.24 15.33
C ASP A 274 17.06 -4.84 14.33
N ARG A 275 16.83 -5.07 13.03
CA ARG A 275 17.69 -4.65 11.92
C ARG A 275 17.47 -3.20 11.49
N ASP A 276 16.43 -2.53 12.00
CA ASP A 276 16.12 -1.15 11.62
C ASP A 276 17.26 -0.19 11.98
N SER A 277 17.79 0.52 10.99
CA SER A 277 18.93 1.42 11.16
C SER A 277 18.77 2.72 10.39
N GLY A 278 19.59 3.72 10.74
CA GLY A 278 19.58 5.01 10.07
C GLY A 278 18.34 5.88 10.35
N PRO A 279 18.14 6.94 9.54
CA PRO A 279 17.05 7.90 9.72
C PRO A 279 15.68 7.29 9.37
N PRO A 280 14.57 7.99 9.66
CA PRO A 280 13.27 7.65 9.08
C PRO A 280 13.38 7.48 7.57
N ARG A 281 12.65 6.50 7.01
CA ARG A 281 12.58 6.35 5.55
C ARG A 281 11.91 7.58 4.93
N GLN A 282 12.34 7.90 3.72
CA GLN A 282 11.66 8.86 2.85
C GLN A 282 11.16 8.10 1.64
N SER A 283 9.85 8.16 1.40
CA SER A 283 9.23 7.38 0.32
C SER A 283 8.02 8.08 -0.25
N ILE A 284 7.73 7.81 -1.51
CA ILE A 284 6.47 8.16 -2.17
C ILE A 284 5.75 6.88 -2.58
N GLU A 285 4.44 6.85 -2.33
CA GLU A 285 3.52 5.88 -2.89
C GLU A 285 2.62 6.60 -3.88
N VAL A 286 2.71 6.24 -5.15
CA VAL A 286 1.90 6.80 -6.23
C VAL A 286 0.82 5.78 -6.58
N ARG A 287 -0.46 6.20 -6.55
CA ARG A 287 -1.60 5.30 -6.71
C ARG A 287 -2.25 5.49 -8.05
N CYS A 288 -2.39 4.39 -8.79
CA CYS A 288 -2.74 4.44 -10.20
C CYS A 288 -3.92 3.53 -10.52
N LEU A 289 -4.88 4.07 -11.27
CA LEU A 289 -5.81 3.27 -12.06
C LEU A 289 -5.11 2.85 -13.35
N VAL A 290 -5.09 1.56 -13.63
CA VAL A 290 -4.37 0.95 -14.75
C VAL A 290 -5.36 0.20 -15.62
N PHE A 291 -5.35 0.44 -16.94
CA PHE A 291 -6.34 -0.08 -17.88
C PHE A 291 -5.68 -0.81 -19.06
N TRP A 292 -6.29 -1.91 -19.46
CA TRP A 292 -6.00 -2.63 -20.69
C TRP A 292 -7.28 -2.61 -21.54
N GLU A 293 -7.44 -1.52 -22.30
CA GLU A 293 -8.69 -1.23 -23.03
C GLU A 293 -9.00 -2.24 -24.13
N ASP A 294 -8.02 -3.06 -24.53
CA ASP A 294 -8.11 -4.17 -25.47
C ASP A 294 -8.45 -5.52 -24.83
N GLN A 295 -8.55 -5.60 -23.51
CA GLN A 295 -8.85 -6.82 -22.76
C GLN A 295 -10.25 -6.77 -22.14
N SER A 296 -10.96 -7.92 -22.14
CA SER A 296 -12.25 -8.07 -21.45
C SER A 296 -12.11 -7.85 -19.94
N LEU A 297 -13.17 -7.38 -19.29
CA LEU A 297 -13.21 -7.15 -17.84
C LEU A 297 -12.80 -8.38 -17.01
N GLU A 298 -13.34 -9.54 -17.38
CA GLU A 298 -13.08 -10.87 -16.81
C GLU A 298 -12.50 -11.80 -17.87
#